data_AF-A0A357V1Y5-F1
#
_entry.id   AF-A0A357V1Y5-F1
#
_cell.length_a   1.000
_cell.length_b   1.000
_cell.length_c   1.000
_cell.angle_alpha   90.00
_cell.angle_beta   90.00
_cell.angle_gamma   90.00
#
_symmetry.space_group_name_H-M   'P 1'
#
loop_
_entity.id
_entity.type
_entity.pdbx_description
1 polymer ?
#
loop_
_entity_poly.entity_id
_entity_poly.type
_entity_poly.pdbx_seq_one_letter_code
_entity_poly.pdbx_strand_id
1 'polypeptide(L)'
;MGMSSEAYLNDFEAFRQLPHAITLLGMSGVGKTMLSTSLRRHADWYHYSADYRIGTRYLAEHILDNIKYKIMHMQDRFVANLLRSDSIYINHNISVDNLDPVSTFLGMYGDPAEGGLDKATFLKRQGLYRWGEQEAMKDTGHFIAKAWEIYRCKDFINDASGSLCEIVDLDDPDDPVITALRADTLILYIRAGKTDEDALKERAESDPKPLFYYPSFIEKHLAGQPADGKGVGPKDFARILFPALVQDRKPRYARMAEKYGFTIDVADLFIDPPQGQLVPDADK
;
A
#
# COMPACT_ATOMS: atom_id res chain seq x y z
N MET A 1 34.63 37.09 8.70
CA MET A 1 33.25 37.46 8.34
C MET A 1 32.40 36.23 8.56
N GLY A 2 31.75 36.14 9.72
CA GLY A 2 30.86 35.03 10.05
C GLY A 2 29.54 35.22 9.31
N MET A 3 29.15 34.23 8.51
CA MET A 3 27.80 34.15 7.98
C MET A 3 26.88 33.75 9.14
N SER A 4 25.89 34.58 9.45
CA SER A 4 24.92 34.30 10.50
C SER A 4 24.02 33.14 10.08
N SER A 5 23.71 32.28 11.05
CA SER A 5 22.88 31.08 10.92
C SER A 5 21.37 31.37 10.78
N GLU A 6 20.97 32.60 10.48
CA GLU A 6 19.56 33.03 10.42
C GLU A 6 18.96 32.97 9.00
N ALA A 7 19.74 32.61 7.98
CA ALA A 7 19.32 32.68 6.57
C ALA A 7 18.55 31.45 6.03
N TYR A 8 18.15 30.48 6.86
CA TYR A 8 17.67 29.18 6.37
C TYR A 8 16.21 28.81 6.69
N LEU A 9 15.44 29.69 7.33
CA LEU A 9 14.01 29.49 7.48
C LEU A 9 13.29 30.56 6.67
N ASN A 10 12.77 30.16 5.50
CA ASN A 10 11.72 30.93 4.85
C ASN A 10 10.68 31.30 5.91
N ASP A 11 10.24 32.56 5.96
CA ASP A 11 9.12 32.90 6.84
C ASP A 11 7.90 32.03 6.47
N PHE A 12 6.99 31.83 7.42
CA PHE A 12 5.86 30.93 7.24
C PHE A 12 5.03 31.22 5.97
N GLU A 13 4.93 32.49 5.58
CA GLU A 13 4.22 32.89 4.38
C GLU A 13 4.99 32.48 3.13
N ALA A 14 6.31 32.68 3.09
CA ALA A 14 7.15 32.20 2.00
C ALA A 14 7.13 30.65 1.87
N PHE A 15 7.13 29.91 2.99
CA PHE A 15 6.96 28.46 2.99
C PHE A 15 5.60 28.05 2.42
N ARG A 16 4.51 28.70 2.84
CA ARG A 16 3.14 28.42 2.41
C ARG A 16 2.90 28.63 0.90
N GLN A 17 3.76 29.40 0.23
CA GLN A 17 3.68 29.66 -1.21
C GLN A 17 4.48 28.66 -2.06
N LEU A 18 5.28 27.77 -1.45
CA LEU A 18 6.00 26.73 -2.18
C LEU A 18 5.06 25.58 -2.57
N PRO A 19 5.34 24.86 -3.67
CA PRO A 19 4.69 23.58 -3.93
C PRO A 19 4.96 22.60 -2.78
N HIS A 20 3.92 21.98 -2.23
CA HIS A 20 4.05 21.02 -1.15
C HIS A 20 4.00 19.60 -1.71
N ALA A 21 4.80 18.70 -1.14
CA ALA A 21 4.74 17.29 -1.42
C ALA A 21 4.71 16.50 -0.10
N ILE A 22 3.66 15.70 0.08
CA ILE A 22 3.41 14.97 1.34
C ILE A 22 3.29 13.49 1.06
N THR A 23 3.96 12.66 1.87
CA THR A 23 3.71 11.22 1.93
C THR A 23 2.88 10.89 3.15
N LEU A 24 1.68 10.32 2.93
CA LEU A 24 0.82 9.88 4.00
C LEU A 24 1.24 8.51 4.51
N LEU A 25 1.54 8.43 5.79
CA LEU A 25 1.86 7.21 6.50
C LEU A 25 0.68 6.84 7.42
N GLY A 26 0.38 5.55 7.56
CA GLY A 26 -0.60 5.09 8.53
C GLY A 26 -1.28 3.79 8.14
N MET A 27 -2.00 3.21 9.09
CA MET A 27 -2.73 1.96 8.88
C MET A 27 -3.71 2.05 7.70
N SER A 28 -4.03 0.92 7.08
CA SER A 28 -5.16 0.89 6.13
C SER A 28 -6.44 1.32 6.85
N GLY A 29 -7.28 2.13 6.20
CA GLY A 29 -8.54 2.62 6.76
C GLY A 29 -8.49 3.94 7.55
N VAL A 30 -7.32 4.54 7.81
CA VAL A 30 -7.22 5.83 8.55
C VAL A 30 -7.59 7.07 7.74
N GLY A 31 -8.12 6.89 6.52
CA GLY A 31 -8.57 7.99 5.66
C GLY A 31 -7.53 8.56 4.68
N LYS A 32 -6.37 7.91 4.48
CA LYS A 32 -5.32 8.40 3.54
C LYS A 32 -5.85 8.62 2.12
N THR A 33 -6.52 7.62 1.55
CA THR A 33 -7.11 7.69 0.21
C THR A 33 -8.26 8.68 0.14
N MET A 34 -9.05 8.81 1.21
CA MET A 34 -10.14 9.79 1.27
C MET A 34 -9.58 11.22 1.21
N LEU A 35 -8.57 11.52 2.05
CA LEU A 35 -7.89 12.82 2.05
C LEU A 35 -7.27 13.10 0.67
N SER A 36 -6.52 12.14 0.13
CA SER A 36 -5.83 12.30 -1.16
C SER A 36 -6.81 12.54 -2.32
N THR A 37 -7.95 11.83 -2.31
CA THR A 37 -9.02 12.01 -3.31
C THR A 37 -9.67 13.39 -3.18
N SER A 38 -9.94 13.84 -1.95
CA SER A 38 -10.52 15.15 -1.68
C SER A 38 -9.58 16.28 -2.16
N LEU A 39 -8.30 16.21 -1.81
CA LEU A 39 -7.29 17.18 -2.22
C LEU A 39 -7.14 17.24 -3.74
N ARG A 40 -7.15 16.09 -4.43
CA ARG A 40 -7.16 16.05 -5.89
C ARG A 40 -8.39 16.74 -6.49
N ARG A 41 -9.57 16.48 -5.94
CA ARG A 41 -10.84 17.01 -6.50
C ARG A 41 -11.05 18.50 -6.22
N HIS A 42 -10.55 19.00 -5.10
CA HIS A 42 -10.94 20.31 -4.58
C HIS A 42 -9.79 21.30 -4.38
N ALA A 43 -8.54 20.84 -4.40
CA ALA A 43 -7.37 21.68 -4.08
C ALA A 43 -6.23 21.61 -5.10
N ASP A 44 -6.43 20.95 -6.26
CA ASP A 44 -5.43 20.82 -7.33
C ASP A 44 -4.13 20.10 -6.89
N TRP A 45 -4.29 19.08 -6.06
CA TRP A 45 -3.20 18.19 -5.68
C TRP A 45 -3.07 17.03 -6.68
N TYR A 46 -1.84 16.71 -7.05
CA TYR A 46 -1.55 15.46 -7.76
C TYR A 46 -1.63 14.29 -6.77
N HIS A 47 -2.57 13.37 -6.99
CA HIS A 47 -2.71 12.15 -6.18
C HIS A 47 -1.92 11.00 -6.79
N TYR A 48 -0.83 10.64 -6.10
CA TYR A 48 -0.07 9.43 -6.37
C TYR A 48 -0.56 8.30 -5.45
N SER A 49 -1.24 7.31 -6.01
CA SER A 49 -1.64 6.10 -5.28
C SER A 49 -0.57 5.02 -5.40
N ALA A 50 0.02 4.65 -4.26
CA ALA A 50 1.03 3.60 -4.19
C ALA A 50 0.48 2.25 -4.69
N ASP A 51 -0.68 1.84 -4.20
CA ASP A 51 -1.29 0.56 -4.58
C ASP A 51 -1.61 0.49 -6.07
N TYR A 52 -2.10 1.59 -6.65
CA TYR A 52 -2.29 1.68 -8.10
C TYR A 52 -0.97 1.51 -8.86
N ARG A 53 0.11 2.15 -8.38
CA ARG A 53 1.43 2.03 -9.00
C ARG A 53 1.99 0.61 -8.88
N ILE A 54 1.91 -0.01 -7.71
CA ILE A 54 2.32 -1.39 -7.46
C ILE A 54 1.63 -2.32 -8.46
N GLY A 55 0.30 -2.22 -8.56
CA GLY A 55 -0.49 -3.04 -9.46
C GLY A 55 -0.15 -2.85 -10.94
N THR A 56 -0.11 -1.60 -11.40
CA THR A 56 0.02 -1.29 -12.83
C THR A 56 1.46 -1.31 -13.37
N ARG A 57 2.46 -1.10 -12.52
CA ARG A 57 3.86 -1.07 -12.94
C ARG A 57 4.64 -2.32 -12.54
N TYR A 58 4.48 -2.76 -11.30
CA TYR A 58 5.39 -3.75 -10.71
C TYR A 58 4.79 -5.15 -10.67
N LEU A 59 3.46 -5.27 -10.57
CA LEU A 59 2.78 -6.55 -10.54
C LEU A 59 2.01 -6.88 -11.81
N ALA A 60 1.84 -5.94 -12.74
CA ALA A 60 1.04 -6.11 -13.94
C ALA A 60 1.39 -7.39 -14.72
N GLU A 61 2.67 -7.58 -15.06
CA GLU A 61 3.12 -8.76 -15.79
C GLU A 61 2.98 -10.03 -14.96
N HIS A 62 3.28 -9.99 -13.67
CA HIS A 62 3.12 -11.15 -12.78
C HIS A 62 1.66 -11.61 -12.67
N ILE A 63 0.72 -10.67 -12.60
CA ILE A 63 -0.72 -10.94 -12.60
C ILE A 63 -1.12 -11.58 -13.93
N LEU A 64 -0.73 -10.97 -15.06
CA LEU A 64 -1.07 -11.47 -16.40
C LEU A 64 -0.46 -12.83 -16.66
N ASP A 65 0.78 -13.08 -16.25
CA ASP A 65 1.45 -14.37 -16.43
C ASP A 65 0.84 -15.46 -15.57
N ASN A 66 0.38 -15.15 -14.35
CA ASN A 66 -0.41 -16.09 -13.56
C ASN A 66 -1.75 -16.45 -14.24
N ILE A 67 -2.43 -15.49 -14.88
CA ILE A 67 -3.66 -15.75 -15.64
C ILE A 67 -3.35 -16.60 -16.87
N LYS A 68 -2.32 -16.24 -17.66
CA LYS A 68 -1.87 -17.03 -18.82
C LYS A 68 -1.50 -18.45 -18.40
N TYR A 69 -0.74 -18.60 -17.31
CA TYR A 69 -0.38 -19.91 -16.77
C TYR A 69 -1.63 -20.74 -16.48
N LYS A 70 -2.62 -20.17 -15.77
CA LYS A 70 -3.89 -20.86 -15.52
C LYS A 70 -4.60 -21.26 -16.81
N ILE A 71 -4.74 -20.36 -17.78
CA ILE A 71 -5.38 -20.65 -19.07
C ILE A 71 -4.66 -21.78 -19.82
N MET A 72 -3.32 -21.80 -19.81
CA MET A 72 -2.54 -22.83 -20.47
C MET A 72 -2.67 -24.22 -19.82
N HIS A 73 -2.94 -24.26 -18.52
CA HIS A 73 -3.07 -25.50 -17.73
C HIS A 73 -4.51 -25.91 -17.46
N MET A 74 -5.48 -25.05 -17.79
CA MET A 74 -6.90 -25.41 -17.84
C MET A 74 -7.12 -26.41 -18.98
N GLN A 75 -8.06 -27.33 -18.79
CA GLN A 75 -8.38 -28.36 -19.80
C GLN A 75 -9.11 -27.78 -21.03
N ASP A 76 -9.47 -26.49 -21.01
CA ASP A 76 -10.11 -25.80 -22.13
C ASP A 76 -9.09 -25.36 -23.19
N ARG A 77 -8.96 -26.18 -24.23
CA ARG A 77 -8.08 -25.90 -25.36
C ARG A 77 -8.57 -24.74 -26.24
N PHE A 78 -9.85 -24.38 -26.21
CA PHE A 78 -10.39 -23.31 -27.05
C PHE A 78 -9.78 -21.96 -26.66
N VAL A 79 -9.90 -21.58 -25.39
CA VAL A 79 -9.35 -20.31 -24.88
C VAL A 79 -7.82 -20.28 -25.00
N ALA A 80 -7.15 -21.38 -24.65
CA ALA A 80 -5.70 -21.46 -24.75
C ALA A 80 -5.19 -21.30 -26.19
N ASN A 81 -5.89 -21.85 -27.20
CA ASN A 81 -5.52 -21.70 -28.60
C ASN A 81 -5.78 -20.28 -29.13
N LEU A 82 -6.87 -19.63 -28.71
CA LEU A 82 -7.12 -18.23 -29.05
C LEU A 82 -6.01 -17.32 -28.52
N LEU A 83 -5.57 -17.53 -27.28
CA LEU A 83 -4.49 -16.73 -26.68
C LEU A 83 -3.13 -17.03 -27.32
N ARG A 84 -2.82 -18.30 -27.66
CA ARG A 84 -1.55 -18.66 -28.34
C ARG A 84 -1.45 -18.11 -29.76
N SER A 85 -2.57 -18.03 -30.47
CA SER A 85 -2.63 -17.52 -31.84
C SER A 85 -2.75 -16.00 -31.91
N ASP A 86 -2.72 -15.31 -30.76
CA ASP A 86 -2.94 -13.87 -30.64
C ASP A 86 -4.31 -13.42 -31.20
N SER A 87 -5.29 -14.34 -31.22
CA SER A 87 -6.68 -14.04 -31.63
C SER A 87 -7.47 -13.32 -30.54
N ILE A 88 -7.02 -13.40 -29.29
CA ILE A 88 -7.53 -12.63 -28.14
C ILE A 88 -6.36 -12.08 -27.33
N TYR A 89 -6.59 -10.96 -26.65
CA TYR A 89 -5.67 -10.42 -25.66
C TYR A 89 -6.32 -10.41 -24.27
N ILE A 90 -5.50 -10.44 -23.22
CA ILE A 90 -5.94 -10.37 -21.83
C ILE A 90 -5.19 -9.23 -21.16
N ASN A 91 -5.92 -8.39 -20.44
CA ASN A 91 -5.35 -7.32 -19.65
C ASN A 91 -6.08 -7.18 -18.30
N HIS A 92 -5.47 -6.49 -17.35
CA HIS A 92 -6.10 -6.14 -16.08
C HIS A 92 -6.81 -4.78 -16.16
N ASN A 93 -7.86 -4.59 -15.36
CA ASN A 93 -8.55 -3.30 -15.21
C ASN A 93 -8.22 -2.62 -13.87
N ILE A 94 -6.95 -2.66 -13.47
CA ILE A 94 -6.48 -1.99 -12.24
C ILE A 94 -6.69 -0.48 -12.39
N SER A 95 -7.38 0.12 -11.43
CA SER A 95 -7.56 1.56 -11.28
C SER A 95 -7.32 1.94 -9.82
N VAL A 96 -7.35 3.24 -9.51
CA VAL A 96 -7.27 3.71 -8.12
C VAL A 96 -8.45 3.16 -7.30
N ASP A 97 -9.62 2.99 -7.92
CA ASP A 97 -10.83 2.50 -7.28
C ASP A 97 -10.99 0.96 -7.38
N ASN A 98 -10.20 0.29 -8.23
CA ASN A 98 -10.23 -1.16 -8.42
C ASN A 98 -8.84 -1.78 -8.29
N LEU A 99 -8.52 -2.23 -7.07
CA LEU A 99 -7.26 -2.90 -6.73
C LEU A 99 -7.41 -4.42 -6.58
N ASP A 100 -8.58 -4.98 -6.89
CA ASP A 100 -8.88 -6.41 -6.75
C ASP A 100 -7.92 -7.34 -7.49
N PRO A 101 -7.39 -7.02 -8.69
CA PRO A 101 -6.40 -7.88 -9.33
C PRO A 101 -5.12 -8.04 -8.50
N VAL A 102 -4.72 -7.01 -7.75
CA VAL A 102 -3.53 -7.04 -6.88
C VAL A 102 -3.78 -7.94 -5.68
N SER A 103 -4.89 -7.75 -4.97
CA SER A 103 -5.22 -8.54 -3.78
C SER A 103 -5.46 -10.01 -4.14
N THR A 104 -6.17 -10.28 -5.24
CA THR A 104 -6.43 -11.63 -5.75
C THR A 104 -5.14 -12.35 -6.16
N PHE A 105 -4.20 -11.62 -6.80
CA PHE A 105 -2.89 -12.18 -7.09
C PHE A 105 -2.10 -12.44 -5.82
N LEU A 106 -2.06 -11.51 -4.86
CA LEU A 106 -1.31 -11.71 -3.62
C LEU A 106 -1.76 -12.98 -2.88
N GLY A 107 -3.08 -13.18 -2.77
CA GLY A 107 -3.69 -14.39 -2.23
C GLY A 107 -3.41 -14.63 -0.75
N MET A 108 -3.93 -15.75 -0.24
CA MET A 108 -3.75 -16.18 1.15
C MET A 108 -3.09 -17.56 1.19
N TYR A 109 -2.26 -17.81 2.20
CA TYR A 109 -1.77 -19.14 2.50
C TYR A 109 -2.93 -20.04 2.96
N GLY A 110 -2.99 -21.29 2.49
CA GLY A 110 -3.95 -22.30 2.95
C GLY A 110 -4.31 -23.33 1.90
N ASP A 111 -5.40 -24.05 2.11
CA ASP A 111 -5.80 -25.19 1.29
C ASP A 111 -6.14 -24.76 -0.15
N PRO A 112 -5.46 -25.32 -1.17
CA PRO A 112 -5.77 -25.02 -2.57
C PRO A 112 -7.22 -25.29 -2.98
N ALA A 113 -7.90 -26.25 -2.33
CA ALA A 113 -9.32 -26.53 -2.58
C ALA A 113 -10.24 -25.40 -2.12
N GLU A 114 -9.80 -24.58 -1.16
CA GLU A 114 -10.49 -23.40 -0.66
C GLU A 114 -9.96 -22.09 -1.28
N GLY A 115 -9.13 -22.19 -2.33
CA GLY A 115 -8.53 -21.04 -3.00
C GLY A 115 -7.26 -20.51 -2.32
N GLY A 116 -6.69 -21.25 -1.36
CA GLY A 116 -5.41 -20.95 -0.74
C GLY A 116 -4.20 -21.23 -1.62
N LEU A 117 -3.05 -20.73 -1.18
CA LEU A 117 -1.75 -20.91 -1.80
C LEU A 117 -0.88 -21.82 -0.92
N ASP A 118 -0.08 -22.67 -1.57
CA ASP A 118 1.02 -23.35 -0.92
C ASP A 118 2.05 -22.33 -0.38
N LYS A 119 2.88 -22.76 0.57
CA LYS A 119 3.82 -21.87 1.27
C LYS A 119 4.82 -21.21 0.32
N ALA A 120 5.34 -21.95 -0.67
CA ALA A 120 6.34 -21.43 -1.59
C ALA A 120 5.73 -20.36 -2.52
N THR A 121 4.55 -20.62 -3.07
CA THR A 121 3.83 -19.66 -3.91
C THR A 121 3.43 -18.43 -3.11
N PHE A 122 2.89 -18.59 -1.90
CA PHE A 122 2.53 -17.49 -1.01
C PHE A 122 3.73 -16.58 -0.73
N LEU A 123 4.84 -17.14 -0.23
CA LEU A 123 6.05 -16.37 0.09
C LEU A 123 6.66 -15.70 -1.14
N LYS A 124 6.65 -16.36 -2.31
CA LYS A 124 7.09 -15.75 -3.56
C LYS A 124 6.29 -14.49 -3.88
N ARG A 125 4.96 -14.54 -3.75
CA ARG A 125 4.09 -13.39 -4.05
C ARG A 125 4.23 -12.27 -3.02
N GLN A 126 4.44 -12.61 -1.74
CA GLN A 126 4.81 -11.64 -0.70
C GLN A 126 6.11 -10.91 -1.06
N GLY A 127 7.12 -11.63 -1.53
CA GLY A 127 8.39 -11.03 -2.00
C GLY A 127 8.21 -10.09 -3.20
N LEU A 128 7.40 -10.49 -4.18
CA LEU A 128 7.09 -9.64 -5.35
C LEU A 128 6.35 -8.36 -4.95
N TYR A 129 5.37 -8.46 -4.04
CA TYR A 129 4.66 -7.29 -3.54
C TYR A 129 5.60 -6.35 -2.77
N ARG A 130 6.44 -6.89 -1.87
CA ARG A 130 7.46 -6.10 -1.14
C ARG A 130 8.33 -5.31 -2.10
N TRP A 131 8.90 -5.99 -3.10
CA TRP A 131 9.74 -5.34 -4.10
C TRP A 131 8.98 -4.25 -4.85
N GLY A 132 7.77 -4.56 -5.34
CA GLY A 132 6.94 -3.59 -6.05
C GLY A 132 6.57 -2.37 -5.22
N GLU A 133 6.31 -2.54 -3.92
CA GLU A 133 6.06 -1.44 -2.99
C GLU A 133 7.30 -0.57 -2.78
N GLN A 134 8.47 -1.19 -2.59
CA GLN A 134 9.74 -0.46 -2.46
C GLN A 134 10.05 0.38 -3.71
N GLU A 135 9.91 -0.19 -4.91
CA GLU A 135 10.11 0.55 -6.15
C GLU A 135 9.05 1.65 -6.36
N ALA A 136 7.79 1.40 -6.01
CA ALA A 136 6.74 2.41 -6.08
C ALA A 136 7.01 3.59 -5.14
N MET A 137 7.64 3.39 -3.99
CA MET A 137 8.04 4.51 -3.14
C MET A 137 9.21 5.29 -3.73
N LYS A 138 10.18 4.62 -4.35
CA LYS A 138 11.32 5.26 -5.02
C LYS A 138 10.92 6.05 -6.28
N ASP A 139 9.79 5.71 -6.90
CA ASP A 139 9.20 6.47 -8.00
C ASP A 139 8.66 7.86 -7.58
N THR A 140 8.52 8.15 -6.28
CA THR A 140 7.84 9.36 -5.79
C THR A 140 8.40 10.66 -6.38
N GLY A 141 9.72 10.87 -6.35
CA GLY A 141 10.37 12.08 -6.87
C GLY A 141 10.12 12.29 -8.37
N HIS A 142 10.10 11.20 -9.15
CA HIS A 142 9.76 11.27 -10.58
C HIS A 142 8.32 11.73 -10.81
N PHE A 143 7.38 11.30 -9.98
CA PHE A 143 5.98 11.72 -10.10
C PHE A 143 5.74 13.13 -9.57
N ILE A 144 6.53 13.61 -8.62
CA ILE A 144 6.54 15.02 -8.20
C ILE A 144 6.97 15.91 -9.37
N ALA A 145 8.07 15.56 -10.05
CA ALA A 145 8.52 16.30 -11.24
C ALA A 145 7.42 16.36 -12.31
N LYS A 146 6.73 15.25 -12.58
CA LYS A 146 5.59 15.23 -13.51
C LYS A 146 4.43 16.10 -13.05
N ALA A 147 4.08 16.03 -11.77
CA ALA A 147 2.98 16.79 -11.20
C ALA A 147 3.16 18.29 -11.46
N TRP A 148 4.38 18.81 -11.27
CA TRP A 148 4.67 20.23 -11.43
C TRP A 148 5.00 20.63 -12.87
N GLU A 149 5.82 19.85 -13.58
CA GLU A 149 6.30 20.23 -14.92
C GLU A 149 5.28 19.95 -16.03
N ILE A 150 4.57 18.82 -15.94
CA ILE A 150 3.66 18.35 -16.99
C ILE A 150 2.22 18.73 -16.65
N TYR A 151 1.75 18.30 -15.49
CA TYR A 151 0.34 18.49 -15.11
C TYR A 151 0.08 19.87 -14.49
N ARG A 152 1.13 20.57 -14.06
CA ARG A 152 1.06 21.88 -13.40
C ARG A 152 0.14 21.90 -12.18
N CYS A 153 0.02 20.77 -11.50
CA CYS A 153 -0.66 20.70 -10.21
C CYS A 153 0.07 21.57 -9.20
N LYS A 154 -0.66 22.19 -8.28
CA LYS A 154 -0.07 23.04 -7.26
C LYS A 154 0.78 22.24 -6.25
N ASP A 155 0.24 21.13 -5.79
CA ASP A 155 0.79 20.34 -4.69
C ASP A 155 0.75 18.84 -5.06
N PHE A 156 1.40 18.00 -4.25
CA PHE A 156 1.54 16.56 -4.48
C PHE A 156 1.26 15.76 -3.21
N ILE A 157 0.51 14.66 -3.34
CA ILE A 157 0.30 13.70 -2.25
C ILE A 157 0.58 12.27 -2.69
N ASN A 158 1.49 11.62 -1.98
CA ASN A 158 1.72 10.19 -2.02
C ASN A 158 0.84 9.51 -0.97
N ASP A 159 -0.24 8.90 -1.45
CA ASP A 159 -1.09 7.98 -0.72
C ASP A 159 -0.36 6.63 -0.64
N ALA A 160 0.51 6.50 0.37
CA ALA A 160 1.32 5.30 0.55
C ALA A 160 0.46 4.11 1.00
N SER A 161 0.94 2.90 0.72
CA SER A 161 0.24 1.70 1.16
C SER A 161 0.18 1.60 2.70
N GLY A 162 -0.71 0.75 3.21
CA GLY A 162 -0.80 0.43 4.63
C GLY A 162 0.35 -0.42 5.21
N SER A 163 1.33 -0.82 4.40
CA SER A 163 2.51 -1.60 4.77
C SER A 163 3.84 -0.86 4.65
N LEU A 164 3.84 0.47 4.42
CA LEU A 164 5.08 1.23 4.22
C LEU A 164 6.11 1.03 5.34
N CYS A 165 5.67 0.92 6.61
CA CYS A 165 6.58 0.69 7.75
C CYS A 165 7.20 -0.72 7.81
N GLU A 166 6.79 -1.63 6.92
CA GLU A 166 7.23 -3.02 6.86
C GLU A 166 8.23 -3.29 5.73
N ILE A 167 8.36 -2.34 4.80
CA ILE A 167 9.25 -2.46 3.64
C ILE A 167 10.54 -1.66 3.77
N VAL A 168 10.73 -0.97 4.90
CA VAL A 168 11.89 -0.14 5.23
C VAL A 168 12.65 -0.72 6.41
N ASP A 169 13.97 -0.47 6.44
CA ASP A 169 14.80 -0.69 7.62
C ASP A 169 14.97 0.63 8.39
N LEU A 170 14.38 0.73 9.58
CA LEU A 170 14.47 1.92 10.43
C LEU A 170 15.80 1.99 11.22
N ASP A 171 16.64 0.97 11.15
CA ASP A 171 17.97 0.93 11.74
C ASP A 171 19.06 1.30 10.72
N ASP A 172 18.75 1.25 9.42
CA ASP A 172 19.61 1.72 8.33
C ASP A 172 19.38 3.23 8.08
N PRO A 173 20.37 4.12 8.35
CA PRO A 173 20.23 5.54 8.04
C PRO A 173 20.17 5.84 6.54
N ASP A 174 20.65 4.91 5.69
CA ASP A 174 20.71 5.04 4.24
C ASP A 174 19.65 4.15 3.54
N ASP A 175 18.58 3.76 4.27
CA ASP A 175 17.48 2.99 3.67
C ASP A 175 16.98 3.68 2.39
N PRO A 176 16.95 2.97 1.25
CA PRO A 176 16.73 3.60 -0.05
C PRO A 176 15.31 4.12 -0.23
N VAL A 177 14.32 3.54 0.46
CA VAL A 177 12.93 4.00 0.40
C VAL A 177 12.77 5.26 1.25
N ILE A 178 13.28 5.26 2.47
CA ILE A 178 13.27 6.43 3.35
C ILE A 178 14.03 7.60 2.70
N THR A 179 15.20 7.32 2.13
CA THR A 179 16.02 8.32 1.43
C THR A 179 15.24 8.94 0.26
N ALA A 180 14.61 8.12 -0.57
CA ALA A 180 13.83 8.61 -1.70
C ALA A 180 12.60 9.44 -1.27
N LEU A 181 11.89 9.03 -0.21
CA LEU A 181 10.74 9.79 0.28
C LEU A 181 11.18 11.13 0.88
N ARG A 182 12.20 11.13 1.74
CA ARG A 182 12.67 12.34 2.43
C ARG A 182 13.37 13.34 1.51
N ALA A 183 13.83 12.91 0.34
CA ALA A 183 14.43 13.81 -0.64
C ALA A 183 13.41 14.85 -1.11
N ASP A 184 12.16 14.44 -1.30
CA ASP A 184 11.15 15.25 -1.99
C ASP A 184 9.85 15.45 -1.21
N THR A 185 9.61 14.72 -0.11
CA THR A 185 8.33 14.79 0.64
C THR A 185 8.48 14.98 2.15
N LEU A 186 7.47 15.62 2.72
CA LEU A 186 7.17 15.58 4.15
C LEU A 186 6.42 14.27 4.47
N ILE A 187 6.95 13.46 5.38
CA ILE A 187 6.25 12.25 5.84
C ILE A 187 5.27 12.63 6.96
N LEU A 188 3.98 12.42 6.72
CA LEU A 188 2.91 12.69 7.68
C LEU A 188 2.24 11.39 8.12
N TYR A 189 2.44 11.00 9.37
CA TYR A 189 1.77 9.87 10.01
C TYR A 189 0.39 10.27 10.54
N ILE A 190 -0.64 9.68 9.95
CA ILE A 190 -2.02 9.76 10.44
C ILE A 190 -2.23 8.63 11.45
N ARG A 191 -2.22 8.99 12.73
CA ARG A 191 -2.36 8.06 13.85
C ARG A 191 -3.85 7.76 14.11
N ALA A 192 -4.19 6.47 14.04
CA ALA A 192 -5.53 5.99 14.34
C ALA A 192 -5.88 6.15 15.82
N GLY A 193 -7.14 6.48 16.12
CA GLY A 193 -7.68 6.40 17.47
C GLY A 193 -8.05 4.95 17.85
N LYS A 194 -8.31 4.71 19.13
CA LYS A 194 -8.67 3.37 19.62
C LYS A 194 -9.95 2.81 18.97
N THR A 195 -10.96 3.66 18.78
CA THR A 195 -12.22 3.28 18.14
C THR A 195 -12.03 2.86 16.69
N ASP A 196 -11.16 3.53 15.94
CA ASP A 196 -10.86 3.21 14.54
C ASP A 196 -10.20 1.83 14.42
N GLU A 197 -9.30 1.51 15.35
CA GLU A 197 -8.63 0.22 15.37
C GLU A 197 -9.57 -0.95 15.66
N ASP A 198 -10.51 -0.76 16.59
CA ASP A 198 -11.45 -1.82 16.96
C ASP A 198 -12.41 -2.10 15.79
N ALA A 199 -12.90 -1.06 15.11
CA ALA A 199 -13.67 -1.20 13.88
C ALA A 199 -12.88 -1.87 12.74
N LEU A 200 -11.57 -1.59 12.65
CA LEU A 200 -10.68 -2.21 11.67
C LEU A 200 -10.50 -3.71 11.91
N LYS A 201 -10.34 -4.11 13.18
CA LYS A 201 -10.21 -5.52 13.58
C LYS A 201 -11.50 -6.30 13.32
N GLU A 202 -12.65 -5.75 13.71
CA GLU A 202 -13.96 -6.38 13.47
C GLU A 202 -14.21 -6.65 11.98
N ARG A 203 -13.86 -5.69 11.12
CA ARG A 203 -13.94 -5.86 9.67
C ARG A 203 -13.02 -6.96 9.15
N ALA A 204 -11.78 -7.02 9.63
CA ALA A 204 -10.83 -8.05 9.21
C ALA A 204 -11.19 -9.44 9.73
N GLU A 205 -11.86 -9.54 10.88
CA GLU A 205 -12.38 -10.79 11.41
C GLU A 205 -13.56 -11.33 10.58
N SER A 206 -14.47 -10.44 10.17
CA SER A 206 -15.64 -10.81 9.36
C SER A 206 -15.27 -11.26 7.95
N ASP A 207 -14.50 -10.45 7.21
CA ASP A 207 -14.04 -10.78 5.86
C ASP A 207 -12.54 -10.44 5.67
N PRO A 208 -11.63 -11.35 6.06
CA PRO A 208 -10.20 -11.11 5.89
C PRO A 208 -9.88 -10.98 4.41
N LYS A 209 -9.09 -9.96 4.06
CA LYS A 209 -8.57 -9.74 2.70
C LYS A 209 -7.14 -10.26 2.58
N PRO A 210 -6.67 -10.64 1.38
CA PRO A 210 -5.25 -10.87 1.14
C PRO A 210 -4.43 -9.63 1.51
N LEU A 211 -3.37 -9.82 2.29
CA LEU A 211 -2.51 -8.74 2.77
C LEU A 211 -1.04 -9.07 2.56
N PHE A 212 -0.24 -8.02 2.51
CA PHE A 212 1.20 -8.13 2.60
C PHE A 212 1.63 -8.29 4.07
N TYR A 213 2.61 -9.16 4.28
CA TYR A 213 3.27 -9.43 5.54
C TYR A 213 4.78 -9.51 5.29
N TYR A 214 5.56 -8.72 6.01
CA TYR A 214 7.02 -8.77 5.88
C TYR A 214 7.61 -10.08 6.41
N PRO A 215 8.79 -10.51 5.91
CA PRO A 215 9.32 -11.86 6.12
C PRO A 215 9.35 -12.32 7.57
N SER A 216 9.99 -11.56 8.47
CA SER A 216 10.15 -11.98 9.86
C SER A 216 8.85 -12.00 10.68
N PHE A 217 7.79 -11.35 10.22
CA PHE A 217 6.46 -11.50 10.83
C PHE A 217 5.83 -12.81 10.36
N ILE A 218 5.73 -13.00 9.06
CA ILE A 218 4.96 -14.11 8.49
C ILE A 218 5.62 -15.47 8.70
N GLU A 219 6.94 -15.53 8.73
CA GLU A 219 7.71 -16.76 8.97
C GLU A 219 7.33 -17.42 10.31
N LYS A 220 7.08 -16.63 11.35
CA LYS A 220 6.67 -17.12 12.69
C LYS A 220 5.33 -17.85 12.64
N HIS A 221 4.41 -17.34 11.82
CA HIS A 221 3.06 -17.90 11.70
C HIS A 221 3.00 -19.08 10.72
N LEU A 222 3.92 -19.12 9.76
CA LEU A 222 4.09 -20.26 8.85
C LEU A 222 4.90 -21.40 9.48
N ALA A 223 5.59 -21.18 10.60
CA ALA A 223 6.31 -22.23 11.30
C ALA A 223 5.35 -23.35 11.74
N GLY A 224 5.68 -24.61 11.42
CA GLY A 224 4.83 -25.76 11.72
C GLY A 224 3.62 -25.96 10.81
N GLN A 225 3.31 -25.01 9.93
CA GLN A 225 2.23 -25.15 8.94
C GLN A 225 2.66 -26.04 7.75
N PRO A 226 1.74 -26.83 7.15
CA PRO A 226 2.06 -27.72 6.02
C PRO A 226 2.62 -26.96 4.82
N ALA A 227 3.53 -27.58 4.06
CA ALA A 227 4.14 -26.90 2.91
C ALA A 227 3.13 -26.65 1.78
N ASP A 228 2.18 -27.57 1.57
CA ASP A 228 1.16 -27.52 0.52
C ASP A 228 -0.14 -26.83 0.96
N GLY A 229 -0.20 -26.33 2.21
CA GLY A 229 -1.36 -25.60 2.74
C GLY A 229 -2.59 -26.47 3.07
N LYS A 230 -2.57 -27.78 2.77
CA LYS A 230 -3.75 -28.63 2.91
C LYS A 230 -4.26 -28.70 4.34
N GLY A 231 -5.59 -28.63 4.49
CA GLY A 231 -6.27 -28.63 5.78
C GLY A 231 -6.17 -27.32 6.55
N VAL A 232 -5.58 -26.26 5.97
CA VAL A 232 -5.55 -24.92 6.58
C VAL A 232 -6.57 -24.03 5.87
N GLY A 233 -7.60 -23.58 6.58
CA GLY A 233 -8.56 -22.60 6.05
C GLY A 233 -7.88 -21.25 5.77
N PRO A 234 -7.82 -20.75 4.52
CA PRO A 234 -7.08 -19.53 4.20
C PRO A 234 -7.60 -18.29 4.94
N LYS A 235 -8.93 -18.17 5.06
CA LYS A 235 -9.56 -17.08 5.83
C LYS A 235 -9.28 -17.19 7.32
N ASP A 236 -9.33 -18.40 7.88
CA ASP A 236 -9.06 -18.61 9.32
C ASP A 236 -7.60 -18.31 9.68
N PHE A 237 -6.68 -18.70 8.80
CA PHE A 237 -5.27 -18.32 8.94
C PHE A 237 -5.11 -16.79 8.89
N ALA A 238 -5.76 -16.10 7.94
CA ALA A 238 -5.67 -14.64 7.83
C ALA A 238 -6.30 -13.89 9.02
N ARG A 239 -7.41 -14.39 9.60
CA ARG A 239 -8.12 -13.78 10.74
C ARG A 239 -7.22 -13.58 11.95
N ILE A 240 -6.38 -14.56 12.27
CA ILE A 240 -5.48 -14.47 13.44
C ILE A 240 -4.30 -13.53 13.19
N LEU A 241 -3.91 -13.31 11.94
CA LEU A 241 -2.76 -12.47 11.60
C LEU A 241 -3.07 -10.99 11.73
N PHE A 242 -4.28 -10.57 11.36
CA PHE A 242 -4.58 -9.15 11.27
C PHE A 242 -4.45 -8.41 12.60
N PRO A 243 -5.05 -8.87 13.72
CA PRO A 243 -4.86 -8.21 15.01
C PRO A 243 -3.40 -8.16 15.45
N ALA A 244 -2.63 -9.24 15.20
CA ALA A 244 -1.20 -9.28 15.50
C ALA A 244 -0.40 -8.27 14.64
N LEU A 245 -0.74 -8.16 13.36
CA LEU A 245 -0.12 -7.23 12.42
C LEU A 245 -0.36 -5.77 12.82
N VAL A 246 -1.59 -5.45 13.25
CA VAL A 246 -1.91 -4.10 13.78
C VAL A 246 -1.02 -3.76 14.96
N GLN A 247 -0.83 -4.69 15.91
CA GLN A 247 0.03 -4.46 17.08
C GLN A 247 1.52 -4.32 16.69
N ASP A 248 1.98 -5.07 15.69
CA ASP A 248 3.36 -4.98 15.20
C ASP A 248 3.64 -3.66 14.46
N ARG A 249 2.67 -3.19 13.66
CA ARG A 249 2.79 -1.96 12.86
C ARG A 249 2.85 -0.69 13.69
N LYS A 250 2.10 -0.61 14.80
CA LYS A 250 2.01 0.59 15.65
C LYS A 250 3.37 1.16 16.09
N PRO A 251 4.24 0.39 16.78
CA PRO A 251 5.54 0.91 17.21
C PRO A 251 6.44 1.25 16.02
N ARG A 252 6.32 0.53 14.90
CA ARG A 252 7.07 0.82 13.67
C ARG A 252 6.66 2.17 13.07
N TYR A 253 5.35 2.44 12.98
CA TYR A 253 4.83 3.72 12.50
C TYR A 253 5.24 4.88 13.40
N ALA A 254 5.10 4.72 14.72
CA ALA A 254 5.53 5.74 15.69
C ALA A 254 7.02 6.05 15.54
N ARG A 255 7.87 5.01 15.52
CA ARG A 255 9.32 5.14 15.36
C ARG A 255 9.71 5.80 14.02
N MET A 256 9.03 5.45 12.94
CA MET A 256 9.25 6.05 11.61
C MET A 256 8.90 7.54 11.62
N ALA A 257 7.77 7.92 12.21
CA ALA A 257 7.36 9.31 12.34
C ALA A 257 8.31 10.09 13.24
N GLU A 258 8.71 9.55 14.40
CA GLU A 258 9.67 10.18 15.32
C GLU A 258 11.02 10.47 14.66
N LYS A 259 11.51 9.58 13.79
CA LYS A 259 12.79 9.77 13.11
C LYS A 259 12.71 10.68 11.89
N TYR A 260 11.63 10.59 11.12
CA TYR A 260 11.63 11.05 9.73
C TYR A 260 10.41 11.89 9.33
N GLY A 261 9.48 12.17 10.24
CA GLY A 261 8.24 12.86 9.87
C GLY A 261 7.51 13.52 11.03
N PHE A 262 6.21 13.70 10.83
CA PHE A 262 5.29 14.34 11.77
C PHE A 262 4.11 13.41 12.04
N THR A 263 3.47 13.58 13.19
CA THR A 263 2.27 12.82 13.56
C THR A 263 1.09 13.76 13.70
N ILE A 264 -0.06 13.36 13.17
CA ILE A 264 -1.37 13.97 13.42
C ILE A 264 -2.36 12.88 13.80
N ASP A 265 -3.24 13.15 14.76
CA ASP A 265 -4.33 12.24 15.09
C ASP A 265 -5.47 12.36 14.08
N VAL A 266 -6.11 11.25 13.74
CA VAL A 266 -7.29 11.23 12.85
C VAL A 266 -8.35 12.23 13.32
N ALA A 267 -8.56 12.34 14.63
CA ALA A 267 -9.54 13.25 15.23
C ALA A 267 -9.22 14.74 15.04
N ASP A 268 -7.93 15.10 14.92
CA ASP A 268 -7.51 16.48 14.65
C ASP A 268 -7.55 16.82 13.16
N LEU A 269 -7.41 15.80 12.31
CA LEU A 269 -7.39 15.94 10.86
C LEU A 269 -8.81 16.08 10.27
N PHE A 270 -9.79 15.37 10.83
CA PHE A 270 -11.18 15.39 10.38
C PHE A 270 -12.07 16.05 11.44
N ILE A 271 -12.28 17.36 11.32
CA ILE A 271 -13.23 18.13 12.12
C ILE A 271 -14.64 17.61 11.77
N ASP A 272 -15.25 16.81 12.66
CA ASP A 272 -16.35 15.87 12.40
C ASP A 272 -15.94 14.62 11.58
N PRO A 273 -15.32 13.60 12.22
CA PRO A 273 -15.11 12.33 11.53
C PRO A 273 -16.48 11.77 11.11
N PRO A 274 -16.69 11.40 9.84
CA PRO A 274 -17.96 10.82 9.40
C PRO A 274 -18.25 9.59 10.25
N GLN A 275 -19.26 9.65 11.12
CA GLN A 275 -19.72 8.48 11.85
C GLN A 275 -20.12 7.42 10.82
N GLY A 276 -19.32 6.35 10.70
CA GLY A 276 -19.60 5.22 9.81
C GLY A 276 -19.41 5.46 8.31
N GLN A 277 -18.73 6.54 7.86
CA GLN A 277 -18.62 6.88 6.43
C GLN A 277 -17.19 7.15 5.91
N LEU A 278 -16.15 6.59 6.56
CA LEU A 278 -14.76 6.71 6.08
C LEU A 278 -14.34 5.64 5.04
N VAL A 279 -15.29 4.87 4.50
CA VAL A 279 -15.02 3.93 3.40
C VAL A 279 -16.19 4.00 2.41
N PRO A 280 -15.95 4.17 1.10
CA PRO A 280 -17.00 3.95 0.10
C PRO A 280 -17.54 2.53 0.24
N ASP A 281 -18.87 2.38 0.17
CA ASP A 281 -19.47 1.10 -0.16
C ASP A 281 -18.79 0.57 -1.43
N ALA A 282 -18.40 -0.70 -1.42
CA ALA A 282 -17.97 -1.40 -2.64
C ALA A 282 -19.14 -1.65 -3.62
N ASP A 283 -20.33 -1.11 -3.33
CA ASP A 283 -21.52 -1.17 -4.16
C ASP A 283 -22.06 0.25 -4.45
N LYS A 284 -21.25 1.09 -5.12
CA LYS A 284 -21.70 2.20 -6.01
C LYS A 284 -20.56 2.85 -6.78
#